data_AF-R0GYQ8-F1
#
_entry.id   AF-R0GYQ8-F1
#
_cell.length_a   1.000
_cell.length_b   1.000
_cell.length_c   1.000
_cell.angle_alpha   90.00
_cell.angle_beta   90.00
_cell.angle_gamma   90.00
#
_symmetry.space_group_name_H-M   'P 1'
#
loop_
_entity.id
_entity.type
_entity.pdbx_description
1 polymer ?
#
loop_
_entity_poly.entity_id
_entity_poly.type
_entity_poly.pdbx_seq_one_letter_code
_entity_poly.pdbx_strand_id
1 'polypeptide(L)'
;METKQMKEMFFFSTLMVALLCSHQSEAQPPVPSPDECFSPIKKVKGCLDAVKAVTEGDFKGLGKDCCHAINGLADDCLSILSPGKPYIGHCITR
;
A
#
# COMPACT_ATOMS: atom_id res chain seq x y z
N MET A 1 -39.12 14.40 14.03
CA MET A 1 -38.69 13.82 12.75
C MET A 1 -39.81 12.89 12.30
N GLU A 2 -40.49 13.20 11.19
CA GLU A 2 -41.65 12.44 10.71
C GLU A 2 -41.25 10.97 10.45
N THR A 3 -42.02 10.00 10.96
CA THR A 3 -41.78 8.55 10.75
C THR A 3 -41.66 8.17 9.27
N LYS A 4 -42.27 8.96 8.39
CA LYS A 4 -42.14 8.84 6.94
C LYS A 4 -40.73 9.15 6.44
N GLN A 5 -40.06 10.18 6.97
CA GLN A 5 -38.69 10.53 6.58
C GLN A 5 -37.65 9.54 7.12
N MET A 6 -37.92 8.92 8.27
CA MET A 6 -37.06 7.89 8.84
C MET A 6 -36.95 6.67 7.91
N LYS A 7 -38.08 6.19 7.37
CA LYS A 7 -38.12 5.01 6.49
C LYS A 7 -37.37 5.23 5.18
N GLU A 8 -37.51 6.40 4.58
CA GLU A 8 -36.80 6.75 3.34
C GLU A 8 -35.29 6.82 3.58
N MET A 9 -34.85 7.48 4.65
CA MET A 9 -33.42 7.56 4.99
C MET A 9 -32.81 6.17 5.23
N PHE A 10 -33.54 5.26 5.87
CA PHE A 10 -33.10 3.87 6.05
C PHE A 10 -33.02 3.11 4.71
N PHE A 11 -34.00 3.30 3.81
CA PHE A 11 -33.99 2.68 2.48
C PHE A 11 -32.83 3.16 1.60
N PHE A 12 -32.54 4.46 1.62
CA PHE A 12 -31.40 5.00 0.88
C PHE A 12 -30.07 4.50 1.46
N SER A 13 -29.96 4.40 2.80
CA SER A 13 -28.77 3.88 3.47
C SER A 13 -28.49 2.42 3.12
N THR A 14 -29.50 1.55 3.14
CA THR A 14 -29.36 0.13 2.77
C THR A 14 -29.02 -0.06 1.30
N LEU A 15 -29.59 0.77 0.41
CA LEU A 15 -29.28 0.74 -1.01
C LEU A 15 -27.81 1.11 -1.28
N MET A 16 -27.31 2.16 -0.64
CA MET A 16 -25.92 2.58 -0.78
C MET A 16 -24.93 1.52 -0.27
N VAL A 17 -25.22 0.89 0.87
CA VAL A 17 -24.40 -0.22 1.39
C VAL A 17 -24.40 -1.41 0.43
N ALA A 18 -25.56 -1.78 -0.13
CA ALA A 18 -25.65 -2.88 -1.09
C ALA A 18 -24.85 -2.60 -2.39
N LEU A 19 -24.92 -1.38 -2.92
CA LEU A 19 -24.12 -0.92 -4.06
C LEU A 19 -22.60 -0.98 -3.76
N LEU A 20 -22.19 -0.51 -2.58
CA LEU A 20 -20.80 -0.56 -2.12
C LEU A 20 -20.31 -2.01 -1.95
N CYS A 21 -21.13 -2.88 -1.35
CA CYS A 21 -20.81 -4.30 -1.20
C CYS A 21 -20.71 -5.03 -2.54
N SER A 22 -21.54 -4.67 -3.51
CA SER A 22 -21.50 -5.24 -4.87
C SER A 22 -20.23 -4.84 -5.61
N HIS A 23 -19.75 -3.60 -5.43
CA HIS A 23 -18.49 -3.13 -6.01
C HIS A 23 -17.24 -3.78 -5.38
N GLN A 24 -17.34 -4.25 -4.13
CA GLN A 24 -16.24 -4.91 -3.41
C GLN A 24 -16.24 -6.44 -3.55
N SER A 25 -17.23 -7.02 -4.26
CA SER A 25 -17.36 -8.47 -4.43
C SER A 25 -16.45 -9.05 -5.52
N GLU A 26 -15.60 -8.23 -6.11
CA GLU A 26 -14.43 -8.67 -6.87
C GLU A 26 -13.44 -9.23 -5.83
N ALA A 27 -13.01 -10.48 -5.97
CA ALA A 27 -11.96 -11.03 -5.14
C ALA A 27 -10.71 -10.16 -5.29
N GLN A 28 -10.49 -9.26 -4.33
CA GLN A 28 -9.22 -8.53 -4.26
C GLN A 28 -8.12 -9.58 -4.32
N PRO A 29 -7.10 -9.42 -5.19
CA PRO A 29 -5.97 -10.33 -5.20
C PRO A 29 -5.47 -10.44 -3.75
N PRO A 30 -5.05 -11.65 -3.30
CA PRO A 30 -4.58 -11.83 -1.93
C PRO A 30 -3.58 -10.73 -1.62
N VAL A 31 -3.89 -9.86 -0.64
CA VAL A 31 -2.97 -8.79 -0.26
C VAL A 31 -1.65 -9.48 0.06
N PRO A 32 -0.58 -9.21 -0.70
CA PRO A 32 0.67 -9.92 -0.54
C PRO A 32 1.13 -9.75 0.90
N SER A 33 1.54 -10.85 1.53
CA SER A 33 2.01 -10.76 2.92
C SER A 33 3.22 -9.81 2.96
N PRO A 34 3.46 -9.11 4.09
CA PRO A 34 4.61 -8.22 4.21
C PRO A 34 5.92 -8.92 3.81
N ASP A 35 6.07 -10.19 4.18
CA ASP A 35 7.26 -10.99 3.81
C ASP A 35 7.42 -11.19 2.31
N GLU A 36 6.34 -11.35 1.56
CA GLU A 36 6.37 -11.46 0.10
C GLU A 36 6.76 -10.12 -0.53
N CYS A 37 6.24 -9.00 -0.01
CA CYS A 37 6.60 -7.67 -0.47
C CYS A 37 8.07 -7.31 -0.22
N PHE A 38 8.64 -7.77 0.89
CA PHE A 38 10.06 -7.58 1.18
C PHE A 38 10.96 -8.60 0.49
N SER A 39 10.43 -9.66 -0.14
CA SER A 39 11.23 -10.70 -0.80
C SER A 39 12.19 -10.16 -1.87
N PRO A 40 11.77 -9.27 -2.80
CA PRO A 40 12.67 -8.65 -3.77
C PRO A 40 13.78 -7.81 -3.11
N ILE A 41 13.43 -7.08 -2.04
CA ILE A 41 14.35 -6.23 -1.28
C ILE A 41 15.38 -7.09 -0.54
N LYS A 42 14.95 -8.19 0.09
CA LYS A 42 15.81 -9.15 0.80
C LYS A 42 16.82 -9.84 -0.12
N LYS A 43 16.49 -10.02 -1.41
CA LYS A 43 17.41 -10.59 -2.42
C LYS A 43 18.58 -9.67 -2.74
N VAL A 44 18.43 -8.36 -2.57
CA VAL A 44 19.50 -7.38 -2.78
C VAL A 44 20.27 -7.22 -1.47
N LYS A 45 21.53 -7.66 -1.46
CA LYS A 45 22.39 -7.62 -0.27
C LYS A 45 22.48 -6.19 0.30
N GLY A 46 22.11 -6.03 1.57
CA GLY A 46 22.13 -4.74 2.29
C GLY A 46 20.98 -3.78 1.95
N CYS A 47 20.08 -4.14 1.03
CA CYS A 47 18.97 -3.27 0.65
C CYS A 47 17.92 -3.16 1.76
N LEU A 48 17.61 -4.26 2.46
CA LEU A 48 16.69 -4.20 3.60
C LEU A 48 17.23 -3.30 4.72
N ASP A 49 18.54 -3.38 5.00
CA ASP A 49 19.19 -2.54 5.99
C ASP A 49 19.22 -1.07 5.56
N ALA A 50 19.43 -0.80 4.27
CA ALA A 50 19.32 0.54 3.70
C ALA A 50 17.90 1.10 3.82
N VAL A 51 16.87 0.31 3.53
CA VAL A 51 15.46 0.73 3.70
C VAL A 51 15.16 1.05 5.16
N LYS A 52 15.71 0.29 6.12
CA LYS A 52 15.62 0.61 7.54
C LYS A 52 16.38 1.90 7.89
N ALA A 53 17.60 2.07 7.40
CA ALA A 53 18.43 3.25 7.65
C ALA A 53 17.78 4.54 7.11
N VAL A 54 16.98 4.45 6.04
CA VAL A 54 16.18 5.57 5.54
C VAL A 54 15.17 6.06 6.57
N THR A 55 14.66 5.19 7.45
CA THR A 55 13.77 5.63 8.55
C THR A 55 14.50 6.48 9.59
N GLU A 56 15.83 6.39 9.64
CA GLU A 56 16.72 7.19 10.47
C GLU A 56 17.32 8.37 9.69
N GLY A 57 16.99 8.53 8.40
CA GLY A 57 17.45 9.60 7.53
C GLY A 57 18.73 9.30 6.75
N ASP A 58 19.26 8.08 6.79
CA ASP A 58 20.43 7.69 5.99
C ASP A 58 20.02 7.00 4.68
N PHE A 59 20.35 7.64 3.56
CA PHE A 59 20.06 7.18 2.21
C PHE A 59 21.27 6.57 1.49
N LYS A 60 22.45 6.55 2.11
CA LYS A 60 23.69 6.12 1.45
C LYS A 60 23.63 4.68 0.96
N GLY A 61 22.94 3.81 1.71
CA GLY A 61 22.77 2.39 1.37
C GLY A 61 21.79 2.11 0.22
N LEU A 62 21.01 3.09 -0.24
CA LEU A 62 19.94 2.88 -1.22
C LEU A 62 20.47 2.84 -2.67
N GLY A 63 21.26 1.81 -2.99
CA GLY A 63 21.89 1.58 -4.29
C GLY A 63 20.92 1.51 -5.49
N LYS A 64 21.46 1.58 -6.72
CA LYS A 64 20.67 1.47 -7.95
C LYS A 64 19.88 0.16 -8.02
N ASP A 65 20.52 -0.95 -7.65
CA ASP A 65 19.88 -2.27 -7.60
C ASP A 65 18.80 -2.36 -6.51
N CYS A 66 19.03 -1.69 -5.37
CA CYS A 66 18.04 -1.61 -4.29
C CYS A 66 16.81 -0.80 -4.72
N CYS A 67 17.03 0.33 -5.39
CA CYS A 67 15.95 1.13 -5.97
C CYS A 67 15.20 0.43 -7.09
N HIS A 68 15.90 -0.36 -7.92
CA HIS A 68 15.25 -1.19 -8.93
C HIS A 68 14.34 -2.24 -8.28
N ALA A 69 14.79 -2.88 -7.20
CA ALA A 69 13.97 -3.81 -6.44
C ALA A 69 12.74 -3.11 -5.84
N ILE A 70 12.91 -1.94 -5.22
CA ILE A 70 11.81 -1.15 -4.62
C ILE A 70 10.80 -0.69 -5.66
N ASN A 71 11.25 -0.15 -6.79
CA ASN A 71 10.38 0.32 -7.88
C ASN A 71 9.69 -0.83 -8.63
N GLY A 72 10.22 -2.05 -8.54
CA GLY A 72 9.62 -3.25 -9.10
C GLY A 72 8.60 -3.95 -8.20
N LEU A 73 8.31 -3.42 -7.01
CA LEU A 73 7.23 -3.92 -6.16
C LEU A 73 5.87 -3.63 -6.79
N ALA A 74 4.92 -4.54 -6.57
CA ALA A 74 3.51 -4.29 -6.90
C ALA A 74 2.95 -3.11 -6.09
N ASP A 75 1.97 -2.39 -6.63
CA ASP A 75 1.35 -1.22 -5.99
C ASP A 75 0.78 -1.55 -4.59
N ASP A 76 0.25 -2.75 -4.42
CA ASP A 76 -0.25 -3.26 -3.15
C ASP A 76 0.86 -3.39 -2.09
N CYS A 77 2.08 -3.73 -2.53
CA CYS A 77 3.27 -3.80 -1.68
C CYS A 77 3.84 -2.41 -1.35
N LEU A 78 3.75 -1.45 -2.27
CA LEU A 78 4.15 -0.06 -2.02
C LEU A 78 3.31 0.55 -0.88
N SER A 79 2.03 0.20 -0.83
CA SER A 79 1.13 0.62 0.25
C SER A 79 1.50 0.02 1.62
N ILE A 80 1.99 -1.23 1.67
CA ILE A 80 2.49 -1.89 2.89
C ILE A 80 3.81 -1.26 3.37
N LEU A 81 4.65 -0.86 2.42
CA LEU A 81 5.88 -0.14 2.71
C LEU A 81 5.62 1.25 3.33
N SER A 82 4.38 1.75 3.20
CA SER A 82 3.80 2.99 3.76
C SER A 82 3.86 4.19 2.81
N PRO A 83 2.74 4.94 2.67
CA PRO A 83 2.75 6.24 2.00
C PRO A 83 3.48 7.23 2.93
N GLY A 84 4.54 7.87 2.44
CA GLY A 84 5.26 8.92 3.19
C GLY A 84 6.66 8.56 3.68
N LYS A 85 7.20 7.40 3.32
CA LYS A 85 8.62 7.09 3.59
C LYS A 85 9.53 7.60 2.46
N PRO A 86 10.67 8.22 2.79
CA PRO A 86 11.46 9.00 1.82
C PRO A 86 12.30 8.14 0.84
N TYR A 87 12.27 6.81 0.92
CA TYR A 87 12.99 5.95 -0.03
C TYR A 87 12.41 6.02 -1.46
N ILE A 88 11.09 6.20 -1.62
CA ILE A 88 10.48 6.32 -2.96
C ILE A 88 11.02 7.57 -3.67
N GLY A 89 11.03 8.72 -2.97
CA GLY A 89 11.60 9.96 -3.50
C GLY A 89 13.09 9.85 -3.82
N HIS A 90 13.86 9.17 -2.97
CA HIS A 90 15.28 8.93 -3.23
C HIS A 90 15.51 8.00 -4.43
N CYS A 91 14.66 7.00 -4.65
CA CYS A 91 14.77 6.08 -5.77
C CYS A 91 14.26 6.63 -7.11
N ILE A 92 13.39 7.64 -7.10
CA ILE A 92 12.97 8.35 -8.32
C ILE A 92 14.09 9.26 -8.83
N THR A 93 14.94 9.77 -7.93
CA THR A 93 16.00 10.74 -8.26
C THR A 93 17.35 10.10 -8.60
N ARG A 94 17.47 8.77 -8.56
CA ARG A 94 18.72 8.01 -8.68
C ARG A 94 18.69 7.03 -9.85
#